data_AF-A0A9D5Q5U9-F1
#
_entry.id   AF-A0A9D5Q5U9-F1
#
_cell.length_a   1.000
_cell.length_b   1.000
_cell.length_c   1.000
_cell.angle_alpha   90.00
_cell.angle_beta   90.00
_cell.angle_gamma   90.00
#
_symmetry.space_group_name_H-M   'P 1'
#
loop_
_entity.id
_entity.type
_entity.pdbx_description
1 polymer ?
#
loop_
_entity_poly.entity_id
_entity_poly.type
_entity_poly.pdbx_seq_one_letter_code
_entity_poly.pdbx_strand_id
1 'polypeptide(L)'
;MKFLEQLNPKQRQAVTAPLQPILVIAGPGTGKTRTLVARMLYLIQHYGIPPHKILAVTFTNKAKDEMRSRLREELGDAVNDLTIGTFHRYCLDVLRTYHREVGLPKQFAIADETTQLMTLSHASRITDERSLRTVLNAISSYRLNKDHLNPNFQGVALKWLTPYQKKLRKNNLIDFDQIILLTQTLLSEHPELIEEQQQRFDAILVDEFQDTDPVQYDIMRSLAQQHRNVFAVADDDQSIFAWRGAHIENIQRYMDDFECRDNQIILDEN
;
A
#
# COMPACT_ATOMS: atom_id res chain seq x y z
N MET A 1 -16.71 -23.90 -8.75
CA MET A 1 -15.58 -23.01 -9.05
C MET A 1 -14.30 -23.83 -8.93
N LYS A 2 -13.65 -24.16 -10.05
CA LYS A 2 -12.53 -25.12 -10.09
C LYS A 2 -11.35 -24.71 -9.21
N PHE A 3 -11.05 -23.41 -9.13
CA PHE A 3 -9.93 -22.90 -8.32
C PHE A 3 -10.08 -23.20 -6.82
N LEU A 4 -11.31 -23.39 -6.30
CA LEU A 4 -11.55 -23.74 -4.88
C LEU A 4 -11.16 -25.18 -4.55
N GLU A 5 -11.18 -26.10 -5.53
CA GLU A 5 -10.88 -27.52 -5.32
C GLU A 5 -9.41 -27.76 -5.02
N GLN A 6 -8.56 -26.81 -5.37
CA GLN A 6 -7.12 -26.93 -5.20
C GLN A 6 -6.60 -26.27 -3.91
N LEU A 7 -7.49 -25.66 -3.11
CA LEU A 7 -7.16 -24.97 -1.86
C LEU A 7 -7.25 -25.94 -0.67
N ASN A 8 -6.32 -25.81 0.28
CA ASN A 8 -6.48 -26.48 1.57
C ASN A 8 -7.66 -25.86 2.36
N PRO A 9 -8.13 -26.50 3.44
CA PRO A 9 -9.29 -26.02 4.20
C PRO A 9 -9.16 -24.57 4.70
N LYS A 10 -7.98 -24.15 5.16
CA LYS A 10 -7.73 -22.79 5.69
C LYS A 10 -7.71 -21.73 4.58
N GLN A 11 -7.05 -22.02 3.46
CA GLN A 11 -7.06 -21.18 2.27
C GLN A 11 -8.50 -21.04 1.74
N ARG A 12 -9.26 -22.14 1.69
CA ARG A 12 -10.66 -22.12 1.25
C ARG A 12 -11.51 -21.29 2.22
N GLN A 13 -11.31 -21.42 3.52
CA GLN A 13 -11.97 -20.58 4.53
C GLN A 13 -11.69 -19.10 4.29
N ALA A 14 -10.44 -18.71 4.06
CA ALA A 14 -10.07 -17.33 3.76
C ALA A 14 -10.71 -16.81 2.48
N VAL A 15 -10.60 -17.58 1.39
CA VAL A 15 -11.15 -17.21 0.08
C VAL A 15 -12.65 -17.05 0.11
N THR A 16 -13.36 -17.90 0.84
CA THR A 16 -14.83 -17.94 0.89
C THR A 16 -15.45 -17.16 2.05
N ALA A 17 -14.62 -16.41 2.80
CA ALA A 17 -15.10 -15.56 3.88
C ALA A 17 -16.15 -14.52 3.40
N PRO A 18 -17.08 -14.09 4.26
CA PRO A 18 -18.08 -13.08 3.89
C PRO A 18 -17.44 -11.74 3.48
N LEU A 19 -18.25 -10.82 2.92
CA LEU A 19 -17.83 -9.46 2.56
C LEU A 19 -17.68 -8.61 3.83
N GLN A 20 -16.57 -8.83 4.54
CA GLN A 20 -16.22 -8.15 5.78
C GLN A 20 -14.70 -7.99 5.86
N PRO A 21 -14.16 -7.25 6.84
CA PRO A 21 -12.73 -7.17 7.04
C PRO A 21 -12.17 -8.53 7.45
N ILE A 22 -11.18 -9.01 6.70
CA ILE A 22 -10.46 -10.26 6.94
C ILE A 22 -8.97 -9.95 7.03
N LEU A 23 -8.31 -10.54 8.04
CA LEU A 23 -6.87 -10.57 8.16
C LEU A 23 -6.41 -12.03 8.04
N VAL A 24 -5.62 -12.31 7.03
CA VAL A 24 -4.97 -13.61 6.84
C VAL A 24 -3.54 -13.50 7.32
N ILE A 25 -3.16 -14.34 8.26
CA ILE A 25 -1.75 -14.49 8.64
C ILE A 25 -1.22 -15.79 8.03
N ALA A 26 -0.07 -15.72 7.39
CA ALA A 26 0.40 -16.80 6.55
C ALA A 26 1.92 -16.86 6.54
N GLY A 27 2.48 -17.99 6.97
CA GLY A 27 3.94 -18.20 6.94
C GLY A 27 4.50 -18.34 5.51
N PRO A 28 5.83 -18.33 5.36
CA PRO A 28 6.47 -18.53 4.06
C PRO A 28 6.07 -19.86 3.42
N GLY A 29 5.67 -19.83 2.14
CA GLY A 29 5.30 -21.03 1.38
C GLY A 29 3.84 -21.48 1.50
N THR A 30 3.06 -20.93 2.44
CA THR A 30 1.67 -21.36 2.74
C THR A 30 0.61 -20.90 1.71
N GLY A 31 1.05 -20.33 0.59
CA GLY A 31 0.17 -19.93 -0.52
C GLY A 31 -0.51 -18.56 -0.38
N LYS A 32 0.13 -17.55 0.25
CA LYS A 32 -0.35 -16.14 0.32
C LYS A 32 -0.92 -15.61 -1.00
N THR A 33 -0.09 -15.57 -2.03
CA THR A 33 -0.47 -15.07 -3.36
C THR A 33 -1.59 -15.91 -4.00
N ARG A 34 -1.59 -17.23 -3.77
CA ARG A 34 -2.65 -18.12 -4.26
C ARG A 34 -3.99 -17.78 -3.62
N THR A 35 -4.00 -17.54 -2.30
CA THR A 35 -5.17 -17.17 -1.53
C THR A 35 -5.72 -15.82 -1.98
N LEU A 36 -4.86 -14.81 -2.19
CA LEU A 36 -5.24 -13.50 -2.74
C LEU A 36 -5.88 -13.59 -4.13
N VAL A 37 -5.26 -14.33 -5.05
CA VAL A 37 -5.79 -14.55 -6.41
C VAL A 37 -7.15 -15.25 -6.35
N ALA A 38 -7.24 -16.34 -5.59
CA ALA A 38 -8.49 -17.07 -5.41
C ALA A 38 -9.58 -16.21 -4.76
N ARG A 39 -9.24 -15.33 -3.82
CA ARG A 39 -10.18 -14.38 -3.22
C ARG A 39 -10.74 -13.42 -4.27
N MET A 40 -9.90 -12.82 -5.12
CA MET A 40 -10.38 -11.96 -6.21
C MET A 40 -11.32 -12.72 -7.15
N LEU A 41 -10.98 -13.94 -7.54
CA LEU A 41 -11.85 -14.78 -8.37
C LEU A 41 -13.19 -15.08 -7.68
N TYR A 42 -13.18 -15.34 -6.37
CA TYR A 42 -14.39 -15.61 -5.60
C TYR A 42 -15.28 -14.36 -5.50
N LEU A 43 -14.71 -13.18 -5.27
CA LEU A 43 -15.45 -11.91 -5.28
C LEU A 43 -16.16 -11.67 -6.63
N ILE A 44 -15.48 -11.97 -7.74
CA ILE A 44 -16.04 -11.80 -9.09
C ILE A 44 -17.11 -12.86 -9.37
N GLN A 45 -16.79 -14.14 -9.18
CA GLN A 45 -17.65 -15.22 -9.65
C GLN A 45 -18.80 -15.55 -8.69
N HIS A 46 -18.65 -15.31 -7.38
CA HIS A 46 -19.66 -15.65 -6.36
C HIS A 46 -20.50 -14.44 -5.98
N TYR A 47 -19.82 -13.34 -5.62
CA TYR A 47 -20.50 -12.11 -5.22
C TYR A 47 -20.87 -11.21 -6.40
N GLY A 48 -20.41 -11.52 -7.62
CA GLY A 48 -20.73 -10.74 -8.81
C GLY A 48 -20.09 -9.35 -8.83
N ILE A 49 -19.04 -9.12 -8.02
CA ILE A 49 -18.36 -7.82 -7.97
C ILE A 49 -17.67 -7.59 -9.32
N PRO A 50 -17.98 -6.49 -10.04
CA PRO A 50 -17.32 -6.19 -11.31
C PRO A 50 -15.80 -6.03 -11.12
N PRO A 51 -14.95 -6.52 -12.03
CA PRO A 51 -13.49 -6.43 -11.88
C PRO A 51 -12.97 -5.00 -11.63
N HIS A 52 -13.54 -3.99 -12.28
CA HIS A 52 -13.15 -2.58 -12.07
C HIS A 52 -13.47 -2.01 -10.68
N LYS A 53 -14.28 -2.73 -9.88
CA LYS A 53 -14.61 -2.43 -8.48
C LYS A 53 -13.64 -3.08 -7.49
N ILE A 54 -12.59 -3.76 -7.94
CA ILE A 54 -11.63 -4.44 -7.08
C ILE A 54 -10.25 -3.76 -7.19
N LEU A 55 -9.73 -3.34 -6.05
CA LEU A 55 -8.36 -2.86 -5.88
C LEU A 55 -7.52 -3.94 -5.21
N ALA A 56 -6.40 -4.33 -5.81
CA ALA A 56 -5.40 -5.19 -5.21
C ALA A 56 -4.03 -4.50 -5.20
N VAL A 57 -3.47 -4.31 -4.01
CA VAL A 57 -2.17 -3.66 -3.80
C VAL A 57 -1.15 -4.62 -3.22
N THR A 58 0.08 -4.55 -3.73
CA THR A 58 1.25 -5.34 -3.28
C THR A 58 2.50 -4.46 -3.23
N PHE A 59 3.61 -4.97 -2.70
CA PHE A 59 4.84 -4.20 -2.55
C PHE A 59 5.74 -4.21 -3.79
N THR A 60 5.66 -5.24 -4.62
CA THR A 60 6.58 -5.39 -5.76
C THR A 60 5.88 -5.47 -7.09
N ASN A 61 6.52 -4.93 -8.14
CA ASN A 61 6.05 -5.11 -9.51
C ASN A 61 5.99 -6.59 -9.90
N LYS A 62 6.92 -7.41 -9.41
CA LYS A 62 6.96 -8.85 -9.64
C LYS A 62 5.69 -9.54 -9.11
N ALA A 63 5.31 -9.27 -7.86
CA ALA A 63 4.09 -9.83 -7.27
C ALA A 63 2.83 -9.40 -8.03
N LYS A 64 2.77 -8.13 -8.45
CA LYS A 64 1.68 -7.60 -9.30
C LYS A 64 1.61 -8.35 -10.64
N ASP A 65 2.74 -8.54 -11.32
CA ASP A 65 2.78 -9.23 -12.62
C ASP A 65 2.41 -10.71 -12.49
N GLU A 66 2.87 -11.37 -11.42
CA GLU A 66 2.51 -12.75 -11.09
C GLU A 66 1.01 -12.91 -10.80
N MET A 67 0.42 -12.04 -9.96
CA MET A 67 -1.03 -12.04 -9.69
C MET A 67 -1.83 -11.85 -10.98
N ARG A 68 -1.45 -10.89 -11.84
CA ARG A 68 -2.12 -10.67 -13.12
C ARG A 68 -2.01 -11.89 -14.04
N SER A 69 -0.85 -12.55 -14.08
CA SER A 69 -0.67 -13.77 -14.89
C SER A 69 -1.64 -14.87 -14.45
N ARG A 70 -1.70 -15.16 -13.15
CA ARG A 70 -2.58 -16.19 -12.58
C ARG A 70 -4.06 -15.88 -12.79
N LEU A 71 -4.46 -14.62 -12.60
CA LEU A 71 -5.84 -14.19 -12.83
C LEU A 71 -6.25 -14.26 -14.30
N ARG A 72 -5.33 -14.02 -15.23
CA ARG A 72 -5.60 -14.06 -16.67
C ARG A 72 -5.99 -15.47 -17.13
N GLU A 73 -5.48 -16.52 -16.50
CA GLU A 73 -5.84 -17.91 -16.82
C GLU A 73 -7.33 -18.19 -16.58
N GLU A 74 -7.93 -17.55 -15.57
CA GLU A 74 -9.33 -17.75 -15.18
C GLU A 74 -10.28 -16.67 -15.74
N LEU A 75 -9.80 -15.42 -15.88
CA LEU A 75 -10.63 -14.27 -16.30
C LEU A 75 -10.42 -13.85 -17.76
N GLY A 76 -9.39 -14.35 -18.45
CA GLY A 76 -9.00 -13.86 -19.77
C GLY A 76 -8.71 -12.36 -19.75
N ASP A 77 -9.27 -11.63 -20.71
CA ASP A 77 -9.04 -10.18 -20.86
C ASP A 77 -9.72 -9.33 -19.78
N ALA A 78 -10.72 -9.87 -19.07
CA ALA A 78 -11.39 -9.16 -17.96
C ALA A 78 -10.43 -8.84 -16.80
N VAL A 79 -9.26 -9.50 -16.73
CA VAL A 79 -8.18 -9.15 -15.79
C VAL A 79 -7.67 -7.71 -15.99
N ASN A 80 -7.85 -7.12 -17.18
CA ASN A 80 -7.37 -5.78 -17.46
C ASN A 80 -8.22 -4.69 -16.83
N ASP A 81 -9.44 -5.01 -16.43
CA ASP A 81 -10.34 -4.10 -15.72
C ASP A 81 -10.02 -4.04 -14.22
N LEU A 82 -9.31 -5.03 -13.67
CA LEU A 82 -8.85 -5.02 -12.27
C LEU A 82 -7.80 -3.93 -12.05
N THR A 83 -7.90 -3.24 -10.91
CA THR A 83 -6.82 -2.34 -10.47
C THR A 83 -5.83 -3.14 -9.63
N ILE A 84 -4.79 -3.69 -10.26
CA ILE A 84 -3.70 -4.43 -9.58
C ILE A 84 -2.39 -3.67 -9.73
N GLY A 85 -1.78 -3.30 -8.60
CA GLY A 85 -0.61 -2.43 -8.59
C GLY A 85 0.14 -2.43 -7.26
N THR A 86 1.13 -1.53 -7.17
CA THR A 86 1.68 -1.15 -5.86
C THR A 86 0.92 0.04 -5.28
N PHE A 87 1.03 0.27 -3.97
CA PHE A 87 0.49 1.48 -3.34
C PHE A 87 0.95 2.76 -4.07
N HIS A 88 2.25 2.84 -4.37
CA HIS A 88 2.82 3.95 -5.13
C HIS A 88 2.19 4.11 -6.51
N ARG A 89 1.89 3.00 -7.21
CA ARG A 89 1.25 3.09 -8.52
C ARG A 89 -0.17 3.65 -8.42
N TYR A 90 -0.97 3.12 -7.48
CA TYR A 90 -2.31 3.63 -7.22
C TYR A 90 -2.28 5.13 -6.89
N CYS A 91 -1.47 5.52 -5.91
CA CYS A 91 -1.31 6.90 -5.47
C CYS A 91 -0.84 7.82 -6.62
N LEU A 92 0.11 7.36 -7.43
CA LEU A 92 0.56 8.11 -8.59
C LEU A 92 -0.57 8.34 -9.60
N ASP A 93 -1.38 7.33 -9.90
CA ASP A 93 -2.50 7.46 -10.83
C ASP A 93 -3.56 8.45 -10.30
N VAL A 94 -3.81 8.47 -8.98
CA VAL A 94 -4.65 9.48 -8.30
C VAL A 94 -4.04 10.88 -8.46
N LEU A 95 -2.76 11.07 -8.12
CA LEU A 95 -2.09 12.37 -8.25
C LEU A 95 -1.99 12.87 -9.70
N ARG A 96 -1.91 11.97 -10.68
CA ARG A 96 -1.93 12.36 -12.11
C ARG A 96 -3.30 12.88 -12.53
N THR A 97 -4.35 12.26 -12.01
CA THR A 97 -5.74 12.67 -12.27
C THR A 97 -6.03 14.01 -11.61
N TYR A 98 -5.65 14.16 -10.34
CA TYR A 98 -5.95 15.31 -9.49
C TYR A 98 -4.77 16.26 -9.28
N HIS A 99 -3.87 16.34 -10.28
CA HIS A 99 -2.59 17.04 -10.14
C HIS A 99 -2.74 18.51 -9.74
N ARG A 100 -3.84 19.17 -10.14
CA ARG A 100 -4.11 20.59 -9.84
C ARG A 100 -4.36 20.83 -8.36
N GLU A 101 -5.11 19.93 -7.72
CA GLU A 101 -5.50 20.09 -6.30
C GLU A 101 -4.29 19.92 -5.36
N VAL A 102 -3.31 19.11 -5.76
CA VAL A 102 -2.03 18.98 -5.03
C VAL A 102 -0.96 19.99 -5.49
N GLY A 103 -1.31 20.96 -6.33
CA GLY A 103 -0.39 21.99 -6.82
C GLY A 103 0.76 21.45 -7.68
N LEU A 104 0.57 20.31 -8.36
CA LEU A 104 1.54 19.71 -9.25
C LEU A 104 1.25 20.06 -10.73
N PRO A 105 2.29 20.22 -11.56
CA PRO A 105 2.10 20.33 -13.00
C PRO A 105 1.62 18.98 -13.57
N LYS A 106 0.85 19.02 -14.67
CA LYS A 106 0.31 17.81 -15.32
C LYS A 106 1.37 16.73 -15.59
N GLN A 107 2.58 17.17 -15.96
CA GLN A 107 3.72 16.32 -16.30
C GLN A 107 4.87 16.44 -15.28
N PHE A 108 4.59 16.37 -13.97
CA PHE A 108 5.66 16.22 -12.96
C PHE A 108 6.47 14.93 -13.19
N ALA A 109 7.70 14.84 -12.71
CA ALA A 109 8.51 13.62 -12.76
C ALA A 109 8.83 13.10 -11.35
N ILE A 110 9.18 11.82 -11.27
CA ILE A 110 9.54 11.17 -9.99
C ILE A 110 11.05 11.16 -9.88
N ALA A 111 11.58 11.68 -8.78
CA ALA A 111 13.00 11.61 -8.46
C ALA A 111 13.34 10.19 -7.98
N ASP A 112 14.08 9.46 -8.79
CA ASP A 112 14.74 8.23 -8.36
C ASP A 112 15.85 8.53 -7.34
N GLU A 113 16.42 7.49 -6.73
CA GLU A 113 17.43 7.65 -5.68
C GLU A 113 18.61 8.53 -6.11
N THR A 114 19.12 8.31 -7.33
CA THR A 114 20.21 9.12 -7.90
C THR A 114 19.83 10.59 -7.99
N THR A 115 18.62 10.89 -8.48
CA THR A 115 18.10 12.25 -8.60
C THR A 115 17.87 12.88 -7.21
N GLN A 116 17.40 12.11 -6.24
CA GLN A 116 17.22 12.57 -4.85
C GLN A 116 18.57 12.94 -4.23
N LEU A 117 19.60 12.09 -4.37
CA LEU A 117 20.95 12.34 -3.86
C LEU A 117 21.57 13.59 -4.49
N MET A 118 21.49 13.74 -5.82
CA MET A 118 21.98 14.94 -6.51
C MET A 118 21.23 16.21 -6.06
N THR A 119 19.91 16.12 -5.94
CA THR A 119 19.07 17.25 -5.51
C THR A 119 19.42 17.68 -4.08
N LEU A 120 19.58 16.71 -3.18
CA LEU A 120 19.95 16.96 -1.80
C LEU A 120 21.38 17.50 -1.68
N SER A 121 22.34 16.99 -2.46
CA SER A 121 23.70 17.53 -2.51
C SER A 121 23.69 19.01 -2.89
N HIS A 122 22.94 19.39 -3.93
CA HIS A 122 22.78 20.80 -4.31
C HIS A 122 22.08 21.65 -3.24
N ALA A 123 21.13 21.09 -2.49
CA ALA A 123 20.40 21.81 -1.44
C ALA A 123 21.23 21.98 -0.16
N SER A 124 22.09 21.01 0.16
CA SER A 124 22.83 20.94 1.44
C SER A 124 24.31 21.26 1.35
N ARG A 125 24.89 21.24 0.14
CA ARG A 125 26.33 21.27 -0.14
C ARG A 125 27.12 20.08 0.45
N ILE A 126 26.43 19.02 0.88
CA ILE A 126 27.06 17.76 1.29
C ILE A 126 27.53 17.03 0.04
N THR A 127 28.79 16.60 0.04
CA THR A 127 29.41 15.87 -1.08
C THR A 127 29.59 14.38 -0.81
N ASP A 128 29.60 13.98 0.47
CA ASP A 128 29.70 12.57 0.87
C ASP A 128 28.35 11.86 0.68
N GLU A 129 28.35 10.81 -0.14
CA GLU A 129 27.14 10.06 -0.49
C GLU A 129 26.52 9.36 0.73
N ARG A 130 27.34 8.82 1.64
CA ARG A 130 26.85 8.15 2.85
C ARG A 130 26.08 9.12 3.74
N SER A 131 26.59 10.34 3.90
CA SER A 131 25.93 11.42 4.61
C SER A 131 24.63 11.84 3.92
N LEU A 132 24.60 11.95 2.59
CA LEU A 132 23.37 12.23 1.84
C LEU A 132 22.30 11.16 2.06
N ARG A 133 22.66 9.88 1.97
CA ARG A 133 21.77 8.75 2.26
C ARG A 133 21.22 8.80 3.69
N THR A 134 22.06 9.17 4.65
CA THR A 134 21.65 9.32 6.06
C THR A 134 20.61 10.43 6.21
N VAL A 135 20.79 11.56 5.52
CA VAL A 135 19.84 12.68 5.51
C VAL A 135 18.54 12.31 4.80
N LEU A 136 18.59 11.64 3.64
CA LEU A 136 17.38 11.16 2.95
C LEU A 136 16.59 10.18 3.83
N ASN A 137 17.27 9.23 4.48
CA ASN A 137 16.63 8.30 5.41
C ASN A 137 15.97 9.06 6.57
N ALA A 138 16.64 10.05 7.15
CA ALA A 138 16.07 10.89 8.20
C ALA A 138 14.82 11.65 7.70
N ILE A 139 14.86 12.20 6.48
CA ILE A 139 13.71 12.87 5.86
C ILE A 139 12.54 11.91 5.65
N SER A 140 12.79 10.72 5.10
CA SER A 140 11.75 9.71 4.83
C SER A 140 11.13 9.18 6.12
N SER A 141 11.94 8.83 7.12
CA SER A 141 11.45 8.44 8.44
C SER A 141 10.64 9.56 9.11
N TYR A 142 11.10 10.82 9.02
CA TYR A 142 10.33 11.97 9.53
C TYR A 142 9.04 12.21 8.75
N ARG A 143 8.92 11.77 7.50
CA ARG A 143 7.71 11.95 6.70
C ARG A 143 6.67 10.88 7.00
N LEU A 144 7.10 9.62 7.04
CA LEU A 144 6.23 8.46 7.07
C LEU A 144 6.03 7.86 8.46
N ASN A 145 6.92 8.13 9.42
CA ASN A 145 6.88 7.53 10.75
C ASN A 145 7.38 8.50 11.84
N LYS A 146 6.66 9.61 12.02
CA LYS A 146 7.05 10.69 12.95
C LYS A 146 7.05 10.26 14.42
N ASP A 147 6.10 9.43 14.81
CA ASP A 147 5.84 9.11 16.21
C ASP A 147 6.93 8.25 16.85
N HIS A 148 7.69 7.51 16.03
CA HIS A 148 8.78 6.63 16.47
C HIS A 148 10.18 7.12 16.07
N LEU A 149 10.32 8.39 15.70
CA LEU A 149 11.57 8.91 15.16
C LEU A 149 12.62 9.17 16.24
N ASN A 150 13.86 8.74 16.00
CA ASN A 150 15.00 9.13 16.83
C ASN A 150 15.16 10.68 16.82
N PRO A 151 15.28 11.36 17.98
CA PRO A 151 15.40 12.82 18.04
C PRO A 151 16.54 13.42 17.20
N ASN A 152 17.66 12.70 17.08
CA ASN A 152 18.78 13.14 16.23
C ASN A 152 18.38 13.12 14.75
N PHE A 153 17.64 12.10 14.31
CA PHE A 153 17.11 12.02 12.95
C PHE A 153 16.07 13.12 12.71
N GLN A 154 15.25 13.44 13.71
CA GLN A 154 14.31 14.55 13.65
C GLN A 154 15.00 15.88 13.36
N GLY A 155 16.07 16.20 14.10
CA GLY A 155 16.83 17.44 13.89
C GLY A 155 17.46 17.52 12.50
N VAL A 156 18.00 16.39 12.00
CA VAL A 156 18.56 16.30 10.64
C VAL A 156 17.48 16.50 9.58
N ALA A 157 16.33 15.85 9.73
CA ALA A 157 15.21 15.96 8.80
C ALA A 157 14.66 17.39 8.75
N LEU A 158 14.37 17.99 9.90
CA LEU A 158 13.86 19.36 10.00
C LEU A 158 14.80 20.39 9.38
N LYS A 159 16.11 20.17 9.49
CA LYS A 159 17.13 21.04 8.87
C LYS A 159 17.09 21.00 7.34
N TRP A 160 16.89 19.83 6.74
CA TRP A 160 17.13 19.63 5.30
C TRP A 160 15.87 19.41 4.46
N LEU A 161 14.75 19.03 5.07
CA LEU A 161 13.49 18.74 4.38
C LEU A 161 13.02 19.91 3.51
N THR A 162 12.89 21.11 4.08
CA THR A 162 12.37 22.28 3.35
C THR A 162 13.29 22.70 2.19
N PRO A 163 14.62 22.87 2.36
CA PRO A 163 15.53 23.14 1.24
C PRO A 163 15.48 22.08 0.14
N TYR A 164 15.48 20.79 0.52
CA TYR A 164 15.42 19.66 -0.40
C TYR A 164 14.12 19.66 -1.22
N GLN A 165 12.97 19.76 -0.55
CA GLN A 165 11.66 19.73 -1.20
C GLN A 165 11.44 20.96 -2.09
N LYS A 166 11.94 22.14 -1.69
CA LYS A 166 11.93 23.34 -2.55
C LYS A 166 12.72 23.13 -3.83
N LYS A 167 13.86 22.43 -3.76
CA LYS A 167 14.69 22.12 -4.93
C LYS A 167 14.01 21.12 -5.86
N LEU A 168 13.37 20.08 -5.33
CA LEU A 168 12.55 19.14 -6.11
C LEU A 168 11.43 19.88 -6.84
N ARG A 169 10.61 20.66 -6.11
CA ARG A 169 9.49 21.40 -6.69
C ARG A 169 9.90 22.39 -7.78
N LYS A 170 11.05 23.08 -7.62
CA LYS A 170 11.57 23.98 -8.66
C LYS A 170 11.81 23.27 -10.00
N ASN A 171 12.08 21.97 -9.97
CA ASN A 171 12.32 21.15 -11.15
C ASN A 171 11.09 20.30 -11.54
N ASN A 172 9.90 20.60 -10.99
CA ASN A 172 8.69 19.80 -11.19
C ASN A 172 8.85 18.32 -10.81
N LEU A 173 9.64 18.06 -9.76
CA LEU A 173 9.89 16.74 -9.23
C LEU A 173 9.16 16.52 -7.91
N ILE A 174 8.75 15.28 -7.69
CA ILE A 174 8.40 14.72 -6.38
C ILE A 174 9.20 13.42 -6.17
N ASP A 175 9.40 13.01 -4.92
CA ASP A 175 10.01 11.71 -4.58
C ASP A 175 8.94 10.67 -4.21
N PHE A 176 9.37 9.45 -3.91
CA PHE A 176 8.47 8.34 -3.59
C PHE A 176 7.62 8.61 -2.34
N ASP A 177 8.21 9.15 -1.26
CA ASP A 177 7.44 9.51 -0.05
C ASP A 177 6.32 10.52 -0.37
N GLN A 178 6.62 11.51 -1.22
CA GLN A 178 5.63 12.53 -1.60
C GLN A 178 4.46 11.96 -2.40
N ILE A 179 4.64 10.86 -3.14
CA ILE A 179 3.53 10.21 -3.85
C ILE A 179 2.46 9.76 -2.84
N ILE A 180 2.88 9.13 -1.75
CA ILE A 180 1.97 8.60 -0.72
C ILE A 180 1.41 9.77 0.10
N LEU A 181 2.27 10.66 0.59
CA LEU A 181 1.87 11.79 1.45
C LEU A 181 0.91 12.76 0.76
N LEU A 182 1.19 13.16 -0.48
CA LEU A 182 0.29 14.07 -1.20
C LEU A 182 -1.06 13.42 -1.49
N THR A 183 -1.08 12.09 -1.69
CA THR A 183 -2.34 11.36 -1.88
C THR A 183 -3.15 11.34 -0.58
N GLN A 184 -2.50 11.08 0.56
CA GLN A 184 -3.16 11.17 1.87
C GLN A 184 -3.75 12.57 2.11
N THR A 185 -2.95 13.63 1.90
CA THR A 185 -3.42 15.02 2.03
C THR A 185 -4.61 15.27 1.13
N LEU A 186 -4.51 14.92 -0.16
CA LEU A 186 -5.59 15.09 -1.13
C LEU A 186 -6.88 14.41 -0.68
N LEU A 187 -6.83 13.14 -0.28
CA LEU A 187 -8.02 12.41 0.16
C LEU A 187 -8.61 12.97 1.47
N SER A 188 -7.78 13.54 2.34
CA SER A 188 -8.23 14.13 3.61
C SER A 188 -8.82 15.54 3.46
N GLU A 189 -8.31 16.33 2.52
CA GLU A 189 -8.72 17.73 2.32
C GLU A 189 -9.89 17.87 1.34
N HIS A 190 -10.19 16.83 0.56
CA HIS A 190 -11.23 16.81 -0.46
C HIS A 190 -12.21 15.64 -0.27
N PRO A 191 -13.24 15.80 0.60
CA PRO A 191 -14.24 14.77 0.90
C PRO A 191 -14.93 14.19 -0.35
N GLU A 192 -15.16 15.02 -1.37
CA GLU A 192 -15.75 14.60 -2.64
C GLU A 192 -14.87 13.60 -3.41
N LEU A 193 -13.55 13.74 -3.31
CA LEU A 193 -12.60 12.86 -4.00
C LEU A 193 -12.50 11.50 -3.31
N ILE A 194 -12.47 11.48 -1.98
CA ILE A 194 -12.47 10.22 -1.26
C ILE A 194 -13.80 9.47 -1.45
N GLU A 195 -14.94 10.16 -1.50
CA GLU A 195 -16.24 9.54 -1.81
C GLU A 195 -16.22 8.90 -3.21
N GLU A 196 -15.69 9.59 -4.22
CA GLU A 196 -15.53 9.01 -5.56
C GLU A 196 -14.64 7.75 -5.54
N GLN A 197 -13.53 7.78 -4.81
CA GLN A 197 -12.65 6.61 -4.71
C GLN A 197 -13.28 5.45 -3.92
N GLN A 198 -14.04 5.74 -2.85
CA GLN A 198 -14.81 4.74 -2.09
C GLN A 198 -15.91 4.12 -2.95
N GLN A 199 -16.59 4.90 -3.78
CA GLN A 199 -17.58 4.38 -4.73
C GLN A 199 -16.93 3.61 -5.88
N ARG A 200 -15.68 3.89 -6.22
CA ARG A 200 -14.96 3.18 -7.27
C ARG A 200 -14.64 1.74 -6.88
N PHE A 201 -14.45 1.43 -5.60
CA PHE A 201 -14.05 0.09 -5.16
C PHE A 201 -15.04 -0.49 -4.14
N ASP A 202 -15.48 -1.72 -4.41
CA ASP A 202 -16.34 -2.49 -3.49
C ASP A 202 -15.50 -3.49 -2.67
N ALA A 203 -14.23 -3.70 -3.04
CA ALA A 203 -13.29 -4.59 -2.36
C ALA A 203 -11.85 -4.08 -2.48
N ILE A 204 -11.11 -4.14 -1.37
CA ILE A 204 -9.68 -3.81 -1.32
C ILE A 204 -8.92 -5.00 -0.79
N LEU A 205 -7.90 -5.45 -1.53
CA LEU A 205 -7.04 -6.55 -1.15
C LEU A 205 -5.61 -6.04 -1.00
N VAL A 206 -4.95 -6.42 0.10
CA VAL A 206 -3.60 -5.97 0.43
C VAL A 206 -2.71 -7.18 0.66
N ASP A 207 -1.64 -7.26 -0.12
CA ASP A 207 -0.56 -8.24 0.02
C ASP A 207 0.61 -7.65 0.83
N GLU A 208 1.38 -8.51 1.50
CA GLU A 208 2.50 -8.13 2.38
C GLU A 208 2.16 -6.98 3.34
N PHE A 209 1.02 -7.09 4.03
CA PHE A 209 0.45 -6.01 4.83
C PHE A 209 1.36 -5.55 5.98
N GLN A 210 2.24 -6.42 6.49
CA GLN A 210 3.25 -6.07 7.49
C GLN A 210 4.26 -5.01 7.03
N ASP A 211 4.44 -4.86 5.71
CA ASP A 211 5.39 -3.90 5.14
C ASP A 211 4.79 -2.50 4.96
N THR A 212 3.49 -2.32 5.26
CA THR A 212 2.82 -1.02 5.15
C THR A 212 3.33 -0.01 6.15
N ASP A 213 3.62 1.20 5.67
CA ASP A 213 3.85 2.35 6.54
C ASP A 213 2.52 2.95 7.05
N PRO A 214 2.52 3.75 8.14
CA PRO A 214 1.29 4.33 8.69
C PRO A 214 0.46 5.13 7.69
N VAL A 215 1.09 5.82 6.73
CA VAL A 215 0.42 6.64 5.72
C VAL A 215 -0.28 5.77 4.68
N GLN A 216 0.37 4.69 4.23
CA GLN A 216 -0.25 3.69 3.35
C GLN A 216 -1.47 3.04 4.00
N TYR A 217 -1.36 2.70 5.29
CA TYR A 217 -2.47 2.19 6.07
C TYR A 217 -3.64 3.18 6.10
N ASP A 218 -3.39 4.46 6.39
CA ASP A 218 -4.43 5.48 6.47
C ASP A 218 -5.15 5.68 5.13
N ILE A 219 -4.41 5.63 4.01
CA ILE A 219 -5.01 5.67 2.66
C ILE A 219 -5.92 4.47 2.46
N MET A 220 -5.43 3.26 2.71
CA MET A 220 -6.22 2.03 2.56
C MET A 220 -7.47 2.07 3.45
N ARG A 221 -7.33 2.46 4.71
CA ARG A 221 -8.43 2.58 5.66
C ARG A 221 -9.48 3.56 5.16
N SER A 222 -9.06 4.72 4.66
CA SER A 222 -9.97 5.74 4.12
C SER A 222 -10.74 5.20 2.92
N LEU A 223 -10.08 4.51 1.99
CA LEU A 223 -10.73 3.92 0.81
C LEU A 223 -11.75 2.84 1.19
N ALA A 224 -11.47 2.08 2.25
CA ALA A 224 -12.32 0.98 2.69
C ALA A 224 -13.47 1.40 3.61
N GLN A 225 -13.44 2.61 4.16
CA GLN A 225 -14.25 2.97 5.33
C GLN A 225 -15.75 2.79 5.12
N GLN A 226 -16.25 3.04 3.90
CA GLN A 226 -17.67 2.94 3.58
C GLN A 226 -18.16 1.49 3.45
N HIS A 227 -17.41 0.63 2.74
CA HIS A 227 -17.85 -0.73 2.40
C HIS A 227 -17.26 -1.81 3.33
N ARG A 228 -16.16 -1.51 4.03
CA ARG A 228 -15.44 -2.38 4.98
C ARG A 228 -15.02 -3.75 4.44
N ASN A 229 -15.09 -3.98 3.13
CA ASN A 229 -14.67 -5.23 2.50
C ASN A 229 -13.18 -5.15 2.17
N VAL A 230 -12.35 -5.37 3.19
CA VAL A 230 -10.90 -5.41 3.07
C VAL A 230 -10.39 -6.82 3.36
N PHE A 231 -9.44 -7.27 2.55
CA PHE A 231 -8.77 -8.55 2.72
C PHE A 231 -7.26 -8.32 2.74
N ALA A 232 -6.67 -8.34 3.93
CA ALA A 232 -5.24 -8.16 4.13
C ALA A 232 -4.55 -9.50 4.37
N VAL A 233 -3.39 -9.70 3.76
CA VAL A 233 -2.51 -10.86 4.00
C VAL A 233 -1.20 -10.38 4.57
N ALA A 234 -0.78 -10.94 5.71
CA ALA A 234 0.48 -10.63 6.38
C ALA A 234 1.29 -11.90 6.67
N ASP A 235 2.62 -11.77 6.75
CA ASP A 235 3.52 -12.89 7.08
C ASP A 235 3.63 -13.16 8.59
N ASP A 236 3.63 -14.43 8.98
CA ASP A 236 3.67 -14.91 10.37
C ASP A 236 4.98 -14.55 11.10
N ASP A 237 6.14 -14.80 10.45
CA ASP A 237 7.47 -14.66 11.07
C ASP A 237 7.77 -13.22 11.54
N GLN A 238 7.08 -12.23 11.00
CA GLN A 238 7.20 -10.82 11.37
C GLN A 238 5.97 -10.26 12.14
N SER A 239 4.84 -10.99 12.18
CA SER A 239 3.58 -10.47 12.75
C SER A 239 3.05 -11.22 13.98
N ILE A 240 3.30 -12.53 14.15
CA ILE A 240 2.73 -13.30 15.27
C ILE A 240 3.68 -13.36 16.48
N PHE A 241 4.99 -13.36 16.29
CA PHE A 241 5.96 -13.53 17.39
C PHE A 241 6.54 -12.23 17.98
N ALA A 242 6.23 -11.07 17.43
CA ALA A 242 6.79 -9.81 17.90
C ALA A 242 5.79 -8.98 18.72
N TRP A 243 5.59 -9.32 20.00
CA TRP A 243 5.04 -8.37 20.99
C TRP A 243 5.95 -7.13 21.23
N ARG A 244 6.93 -6.87 20.34
CA ARG A 244 7.94 -5.82 20.43
C ARG A 244 8.38 -5.37 19.03
N GLY A 245 7.63 -4.47 18.37
CA GLY A 245 8.11 -3.80 17.15
C GLY A 245 7.08 -2.93 16.44
N ALA A 246 7.55 -1.87 15.78
CA ALA A 246 6.74 -0.84 15.09
C ALA A 246 6.00 -1.33 13.83
N HIS A 247 6.34 -2.50 13.27
CA HIS A 247 5.67 -3.07 12.07
C HIS A 247 4.35 -3.77 12.39
N ILE A 248 4.09 -4.07 13.66
CA ILE A 248 2.84 -4.72 14.12
C ILE A 248 1.76 -3.70 14.42
N GLU A 249 2.13 -2.42 14.52
CA GLU A 249 1.18 -1.35 14.82
C GLU A 249 0.08 -1.26 13.78
N ASN A 250 0.40 -1.33 12.47
CA ASN A 250 -0.64 -1.31 11.44
C ASN A 250 -1.54 -2.55 11.45
N ILE A 251 -1.01 -3.72 11.83
CA ILE A 251 -1.82 -4.93 12.01
C ILE A 251 -2.77 -4.78 13.20
N GLN A 252 -2.29 -4.24 14.32
CA GLN A 252 -3.11 -3.93 15.49
C GLN A 252 -4.17 -2.88 15.17
N ARG A 253 -3.77 -1.78 14.51
CA ARG A 253 -4.68 -0.72 14.04
C ARG A 253 -5.73 -1.29 13.11
N TYR A 254 -5.37 -2.17 12.17
CA TYR A 254 -6.33 -2.84 11.30
C TYR A 254 -7.35 -3.62 12.09
N MET A 255 -6.88 -4.47 13.02
CA MET A 255 -7.74 -5.26 13.87
C MET A 255 -8.71 -4.42 14.72
N ASP A 256 -8.26 -3.25 15.17
CA ASP A 256 -9.03 -2.35 16.03
C ASP A 256 -10.01 -1.51 15.22
N ASP A 257 -9.53 -0.84 14.16
CA ASP A 257 -10.33 0.04 13.30
C ASP A 257 -11.40 -0.74 12.53
N PHE A 258 -11.10 -1.98 12.15
CA PHE A 258 -12.03 -2.85 11.44
C PHE A 258 -12.75 -3.87 12.33
N GLU A 259 -12.49 -3.85 13.65
CA GLU A 259 -13.10 -4.74 14.66
C GLU A 259 -13.02 -6.23 14.26
N CYS A 260 -11.89 -6.64 13.69
CA CYS A 260 -11.74 -7.94 13.04
C CYS A 260 -10.75 -8.88 13.77
N ARG A 261 -10.46 -8.61 15.05
CA ARG A 261 -9.61 -9.47 15.89
C ARG A 261 -10.05 -10.93 15.86
N ASP A 262 -11.35 -11.19 15.88
CA ASP A 262 -11.91 -12.55 15.88
C ASP A 262 -12.05 -13.16 14.47
N ASN A 263 -11.83 -12.35 13.42
CA ASN A 263 -11.94 -12.75 12.01
C ASN A 263 -10.58 -13.07 11.37
N GLN A 264 -9.58 -13.40 12.19
CA GLN A 264 -8.26 -13.80 11.71
C GLN A 264 -8.27 -15.24 11.19
N ILE A 265 -7.58 -15.46 10.07
CA ILE A 265 -7.42 -16.79 9.48
C ILE A 265 -5.93 -17.06 9.31
N ILE A 266 -5.45 -18.09 10.01
CA ILE A 266 -4.04 -18.52 9.95
C ILE A 266 -3.90 -19.59 8.87
N LEU A 267 -2.96 -19.39 7.95
CA LEU A 267 -2.49 -20.40 7.00
C LEU A 267 -1.21 -21.02 7.56
N ASP A 268 -1.34 -22.24 8.09
CA ASP A 268 -0.29 -23.00 8.79
C ASP A 268 0.21 -24.23 8.00
N GLU A 269 -0.38 -24.49 6.83
CA GLU A 269 -0.08 -25.64 5.98
C GLU A 269 0.52 -25.18 4.63
N ASN A 270 1.63 -25.83 4.23
CA ASN A 270 2.26 -25.69 2.91
C ASN A 270 1.61 -26.60 1.85
#